data_AF-A0A0M0JT35-F1
#
_entry.id   AF-A0A0M0JT35-F1
#
_cell.length_a   1.000
_cell.length_b   1.000
_cell.length_c   1.000
_cell.angle_alpha   90.00
_cell.angle_beta   90.00
_cell.angle_gamma   90.00
#
_symmetry.space_group_name_H-M   'P 1'
#
loop_
_entity.id
_entity.type
_entity.pdbx_description
1 polymer ?
#
loop_
_entity_poly.entity_id
_entity_poly.type
_entity_poly.pdbx_seq_one_letter_code
_entity_poly.pdbx_strand_id
1 'polypeptide(L)'
;MAPPEFLFSATICCYSSVDLEKILILGRGESTFICIEEKFCCAANDTPLPVGMVKEDGFICKLGLYCCTAGLKKPDTKNLISGVSHMLCFKSVAQFPFGDKGAFAPPPSHFLASQLLI
;
A
#
# COMPACT_ATOMS: atom_id res chain seq x y z
N MET A 1 25.05 -4.48 12.62
CA MET A 1 24.05 -4.95 11.63
C MET A 1 22.90 -3.96 11.69
N ALA A 2 22.60 -3.25 10.60
CA ALA A 2 21.45 -2.34 10.58
C ALA A 2 20.15 -3.17 10.62
N PRO A 3 19.09 -2.71 11.31
CA PRO A 3 17.80 -3.40 11.29
C PRO A 3 17.27 -3.50 9.84
N PRO A 4 16.62 -4.62 9.48
CA PRO A 4 16.22 -4.91 8.08
C PRO A 4 15.19 -3.91 7.54
N GLU A 5 14.30 -3.43 8.40
CA GLU A 5 13.37 -2.33 8.12
C GLU A 5 13.35 -1.40 9.33
N PHE A 6 13.41 -0.08 9.12
CA PHE A 6 13.23 0.89 10.20
C PHE A 6 12.21 1.95 9.85
N LEU A 7 11.35 2.26 10.82
CA LEU A 7 10.32 3.30 10.73
C LEU A 7 10.96 4.66 11.04
N PHE A 8 10.69 5.66 10.20
CA PHE A 8 11.15 7.03 10.46
C PHE A 8 9.99 8.03 10.60
N SER A 9 8.79 7.66 10.15
CA SER A 9 7.58 8.45 10.32
C SER A 9 6.39 7.52 10.51
N ALA A 10 5.59 7.71 11.56
CA ALA A 10 4.42 6.89 11.81
C ALA A 10 3.34 7.72 12.51
N THR A 11 2.10 7.47 12.11
CA THR A 11 0.87 7.89 12.78
C THR A 11 0.00 6.64 12.98
N ILE A 12 -1.14 6.82 13.64
CA ILE A 12 -2.06 5.73 13.96
C ILE A 12 -2.53 4.90 12.75
N CYS A 13 -2.55 5.52 11.57
CA CYS A 13 -3.15 4.96 10.35
C CYS A 13 -2.19 4.93 9.16
N CYS A 14 -0.99 5.49 9.28
CA CYS A 14 0.01 5.44 8.21
C CYS A 14 1.44 5.41 8.77
N TYR A 15 2.35 4.78 8.04
CA TYR A 15 3.77 4.85 8.34
C TYR A 15 4.60 4.97 7.07
N SER A 16 5.82 5.46 7.25
CA SER A 16 6.90 5.38 6.27
C SER A 16 8.12 4.72 6.91
N SER A 17 8.66 3.75 6.19
CA SER A 17 9.83 2.95 6.57
C SER A 17 10.87 2.94 5.46
N VAL A 18 12.08 2.58 5.84
CA VAL A 18 13.15 2.22 4.93
C VAL A 18 13.37 0.72 5.00
N ASP A 19 13.15 0.02 3.89
CA ASP A 19 13.39 -1.41 3.69
C ASP A 19 14.66 -1.57 2.84
N LEU A 20 15.74 -2.07 3.46
CA LEU A 20 17.03 -2.24 2.78
C LEU A 20 17.18 -3.64 2.15
N GLU A 21 16.27 -4.57 2.44
CA GLU A 21 16.28 -5.90 1.85
C GLU A 21 15.57 -5.92 0.48
N LYS A 22 14.54 -5.09 0.31
CA LYS A 22 13.71 -5.06 -0.90
C LYS A 22 13.84 -3.75 -1.65
N ILE A 23 15.01 -3.48 -2.22
CA ILE A 23 15.23 -2.30 -3.05
C ILE A 23 14.52 -2.48 -4.40
N LEU A 24 13.49 -1.68 -4.67
CA LEU A 24 12.78 -1.65 -5.95
C LEU A 24 13.31 -0.54 -6.86
N ILE A 25 13.82 -0.90 -8.04
CA ILE A 25 14.19 0.08 -9.07
C ILE A 25 12.89 0.64 -9.68
N LEU A 26 12.76 1.97 -9.67
CA LEU A 26 11.52 2.73 -9.92
C LEU A 26 10.56 2.60 -8.73
N GLY A 27 9.39 2.01 -8.90
CA GLY A 27 8.46 1.84 -7.80
C GLY A 27 7.17 1.17 -8.21
N ARG A 28 6.44 0.74 -7.19
CA ARG A 28 5.10 0.18 -7.32
C ARG A 28 4.23 0.64 -6.17
N GLY A 29 2.93 0.63 -6.40
CA GLY A 29 1.98 0.89 -5.33
C GLY A 29 0.56 0.61 -5.74
N GLU A 30 -0.26 0.45 -4.72
CA GLU A 30 -1.69 0.29 -4.83
C GLU A 30 -2.36 1.22 -3.83
N SER A 31 -3.42 1.88 -4.25
CA SER A 31 -4.18 2.80 -3.41
C SER A 31 -5.66 2.66 -3.69
N THR A 32 -6.38 2.15 -2.71
CA THR A 32 -7.83 2.13 -2.70
C THR A 32 -8.32 3.39 -1.99
N PHE A 33 -9.24 4.10 -2.64
CA PHE A 33 -10.07 5.14 -2.07
C PHE A 33 -11.53 4.67 -2.08
N ILE A 34 -12.44 5.53 -1.61
CA ILE A 34 -13.84 5.18 -1.36
C ILE A 34 -14.47 4.50 -2.58
N CYS A 35 -14.32 5.10 -3.77
CA CYS A 35 -14.87 4.55 -5.01
C CYS A 35 -13.80 4.27 -6.06
N ILE A 36 -12.52 4.47 -5.76
CA ILE A 36 -11.44 4.43 -6.76
C ILE A 36 -10.38 3.42 -6.31
N GLU A 37 -9.86 2.63 -7.24
CA GLU A 37 -8.68 1.81 -7.03
C GLU A 37 -7.57 2.18 -8.01
N GLU A 38 -6.52 2.71 -7.41
CA GLU A 38 -5.19 3.03 -7.88
C GLU A 38 -4.25 1.83 -7.95
N LYS A 39 -3.63 1.51 -9.09
CA LYS A 39 -2.40 0.70 -9.06
C LYS A 39 -1.39 1.29 -10.02
N PHE A 40 -0.13 1.35 -9.61
CA PHE A 40 0.98 1.66 -10.49
C PHE A 40 2.08 0.64 -10.30
N CYS A 41 2.70 0.27 -11.41
CA CYS A 41 3.87 -0.57 -11.42
C CYS A 41 4.82 -0.08 -12.50
N CYS A 42 5.90 0.55 -12.06
CA CYS A 42 7.02 0.91 -12.90
C CYS A 42 8.24 0.01 -12.61
N ALA A 43 8.12 -0.98 -11.71
CA ALA A 43 9.26 -1.81 -11.35
C ALA A 43 9.72 -2.67 -12.53
N ALA A 44 11.01 -2.58 -12.86
CA ALA A 44 11.58 -3.15 -14.10
C ALA A 44 11.41 -4.67 -14.27
N ASN A 45 11.19 -5.40 -13.16
CA ASN A 45 11.02 -6.86 -13.15
C ASN A 45 9.59 -7.31 -12.83
N ASP A 46 8.63 -6.40 -12.76
CA ASP A 46 7.25 -6.76 -12.44
C ASP A 46 6.43 -6.99 -13.72
N THR A 47 5.32 -7.71 -13.58
CA THR A 47 4.43 -7.95 -14.72
C THR A 47 3.75 -6.64 -15.16
N PRO A 48 3.71 -6.37 -16.46
CA PRO A 48 2.95 -5.24 -16.98
C PRO A 48 1.49 -5.30 -16.55
N LEU A 49 0.91 -4.13 -16.30
CA LEU A 49 -0.51 -4.05 -15.97
C LEU A 49 -1.36 -4.22 -17.24
N PRO A 50 -2.58 -4.78 -17.11
CA PRO A 50 -3.46 -4.99 -18.25
C PRO A 50 -3.77 -3.65 -18.93
N VAL A 51 -3.79 -3.62 -20.26
CA VAL A 51 -4.01 -2.40 -21.05
C VAL A 51 -5.42 -2.39 -21.63
N GLY A 52 -6.07 -1.23 -21.59
CA GLY A 52 -7.41 -1.01 -22.12
C GLY A 52 -8.50 -1.15 -21.05
N MET A 53 -9.68 -1.59 -21.46
CA MET A 53 -10.80 -1.79 -20.54
C MET A 53 -10.69 -3.15 -19.85
N VAL A 54 -10.37 -3.12 -18.55
CA VAL A 54 -10.18 -4.29 -17.72
C VAL A 54 -11.54 -4.69 -17.14
N LYS A 55 -11.98 -5.93 -17.41
CA LYS A 55 -13.20 -6.48 -16.84
C LYS A 55 -12.85 -7.21 -15.55
N GLU A 56 -13.25 -6.65 -14.43
CA GLU A 56 -12.99 -7.19 -13.10
C GLU A 56 -14.24 -7.05 -12.23
N ASP A 57 -14.58 -8.12 -11.52
CA ASP A 57 -15.78 -8.15 -10.68
C ASP A 57 -15.69 -7.11 -9.55
N GLY A 58 -16.80 -6.40 -9.32
CA GLY A 58 -16.86 -5.32 -8.32
C GLY A 58 -16.47 -3.93 -8.84
N PHE A 59 -15.90 -3.84 -10.05
CA PHE A 59 -15.64 -2.57 -10.73
C PHE A 59 -16.76 -2.20 -11.70
N ILE A 60 -17.20 -0.95 -11.64
CA ILE A 60 -18.12 -0.34 -12.62
C ILE A 60 -17.37 -0.16 -13.95
N CYS A 61 -16.15 0.36 -13.87
CA CYS A 61 -15.21 0.41 -14.98
C CYS A 61 -13.78 0.36 -14.43
N LYS A 62 -12.87 -0.30 -15.16
CA LYS A 62 -11.45 -0.28 -14.84
C LYS A 62 -10.66 -0.05 -16.12
N LEU A 63 -9.82 0.97 -16.09
CA LEU A 63 -8.97 1.34 -17.21
C LEU A 63 -7.54 1.02 -16.82
N GLY A 64 -6.82 0.46 -17.78
CA GLY A 64 -5.43 0.09 -17.62
C GLY A 64 -4.55 0.69 -18.70
N LEU A 65 -3.40 1.20 -18.26
CA LEU A 65 -2.23 1.52 -19.05
C LEU A 65 -1.13 0.54 -18.64
N TYR A 66 -0.06 0.47 -19.44
CA TYR A 66 1.02 -0.48 -19.24
C TYR A 66 1.65 -0.43 -17.84
N CYS A 67 1.70 0.77 -17.23
CA CYS A 67 2.30 1.02 -15.93
C CYS A 67 1.30 1.41 -14.84
N CYS A 68 0.02 1.59 -15.13
CA CYS A 68 -0.98 1.92 -14.10
C CYS A 68 -2.40 1.46 -14.45
N THR A 69 -3.22 1.21 -13.44
CA THR A 69 -4.66 0.97 -13.60
C THR A 69 -5.43 1.89 -12.67
N ALA A 70 -6.57 2.39 -13.14
CA ALA A 70 -7.53 3.12 -12.34
C ALA A 70 -8.91 2.47 -12.50
N GLY A 71 -9.51 2.06 -11.39
CA GLY A 71 -10.82 1.41 -11.35
C GLY A 71 -11.83 2.21 -10.55
N LEU A 72 -13.03 2.41 -11.10
CA LEU A 72 -14.20 2.87 -10.36
C LEU A 72 -14.93 1.66 -9.80
N LYS A 73 -15.04 1.56 -8.48
CA LYS A 73 -15.75 0.50 -7.75
C LYS A 73 -16.93 1.07 -6.98
N LYS A 74 -17.85 0.19 -6.57
CA LYS A 74 -18.85 0.56 -5.56
C LYS A 74 -18.16 0.81 -4.22
N PRO A 75 -18.62 1.78 -3.42
CA PRO A 75 -18.05 2.04 -2.12
C PRO A 75 -18.20 0.84 -1.20
N ASP A 76 -17.09 0.43 -0.61
CA ASP A 76 -17.04 -0.59 0.44
C ASP A 76 -16.75 0.10 1.78
N THR A 77 -17.63 -0.12 2.75
CA THR A 77 -17.52 0.48 4.09
C THR A 77 -16.44 -0.16 4.96
N LYS A 78 -15.91 -1.34 4.56
CA LYS A 78 -14.86 -2.04 5.30
C LYS A 78 -13.45 -1.56 4.98
N ASN A 79 -13.20 -1.12 3.74
CA ASN A 79 -11.90 -0.64 3.27
C ASN A 79 -12.09 0.64 2.47
N LEU A 80 -12.34 1.74 3.20
CA LEU A 80 -12.62 3.05 2.61
C LEU A 80 -11.38 3.66 1.96
N ILE A 81 -10.23 3.60 2.64
CA ILE A 81 -8.97 4.09 2.12
C ILE A 81 -7.86 3.12 2.55
N SER A 82 -7.05 2.66 1.61
CA SER A 82 -5.81 1.94 1.90
C SER A 82 -4.79 2.26 0.84
N GLY A 83 -3.52 2.34 1.20
CA GLY A 83 -2.44 2.64 0.26
C GLY A 83 -1.16 1.95 0.68
N VAL A 84 -0.45 1.38 -0.29
CA VAL A 84 0.92 0.90 -0.13
C VAL A 84 1.71 1.40 -1.31
N SER A 85 2.82 2.08 -1.06
CA SER A 85 3.77 2.47 -2.09
C SER A 85 5.17 2.06 -1.68
N HIS A 86 5.94 1.56 -2.63
CA HIS A 86 7.34 1.22 -2.43
C HIS A 86 8.15 1.76 -3.62
N MET A 87 9.05 2.68 -3.34
CA MET A 87 9.94 3.32 -4.31
C MET A 87 11.37 3.29 -3.75
N LEU A 88 12.32 2.69 -4.48
CA LEU A 88 13.69 2.47 -4.00
C LEU A 88 13.69 1.65 -2.70
N CYS A 89 14.18 2.23 -1.60
CA CYS A 89 14.13 1.65 -0.27
C CYS A 89 13.02 2.24 0.59
N PHE A 90 12.25 3.21 0.08
CA PHE A 90 11.19 3.87 0.84
C PHE A 90 9.88 3.12 0.65
N LYS A 91 9.26 2.76 1.77
CA LYS A 91 7.95 2.13 1.81
C LYS A 91 7.01 3.00 2.63
N SER A 92 5.83 3.27 2.09
CA SER A 92 4.77 3.99 2.80
C SER A 92 3.50 3.17 2.76
N VAL A 93 2.80 3.13 3.89
CA VAL A 93 1.56 2.39 4.06
C VAL A 93 0.55 3.29 4.75
N ALA A 94 -0.70 3.24 4.32
CA ALA A 94 -1.82 3.98 4.88
C ALA A 94 -3.10 3.13 4.90
N GLN A 95 -3.94 3.26 5.92
CA GLN A 95 -5.28 2.67 5.94
C GLN A 95 -6.25 3.45 6.84
N PHE A 96 -7.42 3.79 6.31
CA PHE A 96 -8.49 4.51 7.02
C PHE A 96 -9.88 3.93 6.68
N PRO A 97 -10.83 3.89 7.63
CA PRO A 97 -10.62 3.67 9.07
C PRO A 97 -10.22 2.20 9.31
N PHE A 98 -9.51 1.92 10.42
CA PHE A 98 -8.94 0.62 10.83
C PHE A 98 -9.57 -0.63 10.17
N GLY A 99 -9.06 -1.03 9.00
CA GLY A 99 -9.40 -2.32 8.41
C GLY A 99 -8.35 -3.37 8.78
N ASP A 100 -8.56 -4.61 8.32
CA ASP A 100 -7.77 -5.77 8.74
C ASP A 100 -6.29 -5.73 8.32
N LYS A 101 -5.92 -4.83 7.38
CA LYS A 101 -4.56 -4.66 6.83
C LYS A 101 -3.74 -3.61 7.59
N GLY A 102 -4.07 -3.33 8.85
CA GLY A 102 -3.63 -2.15 9.58
C GLY A 102 -2.17 -1.76 9.35
N ALA A 103 -1.88 -0.46 9.38
CA ALA A 103 -0.52 0.10 9.41
C ALA A 103 0.35 -0.51 10.53
N PHE A 104 -0.29 -1.18 11.50
CA PHE A 104 0.31 -2.10 12.43
C PHE A 104 -0.30 -3.49 12.23
N ALA A 105 0.40 -4.40 11.55
CA ALA A 105 0.35 -5.78 12.02
C ALA A 105 0.78 -5.76 13.49
N PRO A 106 0.14 -6.50 14.41
CA PRO A 106 0.58 -6.52 15.80
C PRO A 106 2.07 -6.84 15.79
N PRO A 107 2.92 -5.98 16.40
CA PRO A 107 4.33 -6.32 16.49
C PRO A 107 4.45 -7.65 17.23
N PRO A 108 5.46 -8.49 16.93
CA PRO A 108 5.72 -9.67 17.73
C PRO A 108 5.73 -9.25 19.21
N SER A 109 5.13 -10.07 20.07
CA SER A 109 4.73 -9.81 21.48
C SER A 109 5.78 -9.19 22.41
N HIS A 110 7.01 -8.97 21.95
CA HIS A 110 8.10 -8.31 22.64
C HIS A 110 8.09 -6.77 22.55
N PHE A 111 7.25 -6.14 21.72
CA PHE A 111 7.29 -4.67 21.51
C PHE A 111 6.21 -3.86 22.26
N LEU A 112 5.27 -4.53 22.95
CA LEU A 112 4.15 -3.88 23.64
C LEU A 112 4.53 -3.13 24.93
N ALA A 113 5.77 -3.23 25.41
CA ALA A 113 6.14 -2.64 26.70
C ALA A 113 6.54 -1.15 26.65
N SER A 114 6.71 -0.53 25.47
CA SER A 114 7.38 0.78 25.39
C SER A 114 6.59 1.93 24.76
N GLN A 115 5.34 1.71 24.33
CA GLN A 115 4.51 2.78 23.73
C GLN A 115 3.24 3.15 24.51
N LEU A 116 3.01 2.53 25.68
CA LEU A 116 1.90 2.89 26.58
C LEU A 116 2.39 3.86 27.66
N LEU A 117 2.85 5.05 27.25
CA LEU A 117 3.13 6.17 28.14
C LEU A 117 3.05 7.49 27.35
N ILE A 118 1.84 7.80 26.87
CA ILE A 118 1.30 9.16 26.75
C ILE A 118 -0.15 9.09 27.19
#